data_AF-A0A7S7W5Z1-F1
#
_entry.id   AF-A0A7S7W5Z1-F1
#
_cell.length_a   1.000
_cell.length_b   1.000
_cell.length_c   1.000
_cell.angle_alpha   90.00
_cell.angle_beta   90.00
_cell.angle_gamma   90.00
#
_symmetry.space_group_name_H-M   'P 1'
#
loop_
_entity.id
_entity.type
_entity.pdbx_description
1 polymer ?
#
loop_
_entity_poly.entity_id
_entity_poly.type
_entity_poly.pdbx_seq_one_letter_code
_entity_poly.pdbx_strand_id
1 'polypeptide(L)'
;MQGESASAAGEALLRRLRRLVARAATVGSGDRKQLLALLDDFEMVRRGLLRECAEIEGQMKQATARTTAIGAYLRSSQAGRGKPHN
;
A
#
# COMPACT_ATOMS: atom_id res chain seq x y z
N MET A 1 -7.79 -11.61 -5.92
CA MET A 1 -9.03 -10.93 -5.46
C MET A 1 -8.75 -9.67 -4.63
N GLN A 2 -8.37 -9.71 -3.34
CA GLN A 2 -8.15 -8.45 -2.55
C GLN A 2 -6.88 -7.67 -2.93
N GLY A 3 -5.77 -8.35 -3.23
CA GLY A 3 -4.53 -7.66 -3.67
C GLY A 3 -4.63 -6.96 -5.03
N GLU A 4 -5.41 -7.52 -5.97
CA GLU A 4 -5.64 -6.90 -7.29
C GLU A 4 -6.52 -5.65 -7.19
N SER A 5 -7.46 -5.62 -6.24
CA SER A 5 -8.33 -4.47 -6.02
C SER A 5 -7.61 -3.31 -5.33
N ALA A 6 -6.75 -3.60 -4.35
CA ALA A 6 -5.84 -2.60 -3.75
C ALA A 6 -4.86 -2.01 -4.78
N SER A 7 -4.28 -2.86 -5.66
CA SER A 7 -3.43 -2.40 -6.77
C SER A 7 -4.17 -1.43 -7.71
N ALA A 8 -5.42 -1.76 -8.07
CA ALA A 8 -6.23 -0.90 -8.93
C ALA A 8 -6.61 0.44 -8.26
N ALA A 9 -6.88 0.43 -6.95
CA ALA A 9 -7.20 1.64 -6.18
C ALA A 9 -6.00 2.58 -6.06
N GLY A 10 -4.82 2.05 -5.71
CA GLY A 10 -3.56 2.81 -5.68
C GLY A 10 -3.22 3.43 -7.03
N GLU A 11 -3.32 2.66 -8.12
CA GLU A 11 -3.09 3.17 -9.48
C GLU A 11 -4.07 4.27 -9.89
N ALA A 12 -5.34 4.17 -9.49
CA ALA A 12 -6.33 5.21 -9.74
C ALA A 12 -5.98 6.52 -9.01
N LEU A 13 -5.54 6.43 -7.75
CA LEU A 13 -5.08 7.57 -6.96
C LEU A 13 -3.83 8.22 -7.57
N LEU A 14 -2.86 7.43 -8.02
CA LEU A 14 -1.66 7.94 -8.70
C LEU A 14 -2.00 8.64 -10.02
N ARG A 15 -2.91 8.08 -10.82
CA ARG A 15 -3.42 8.74 -12.03
C ARG A 15 -4.12 10.06 -11.70
N ARG A 16 -4.92 10.10 -10.64
CA ARG A 16 -5.56 11.33 -10.17
C ARG A 16 -4.54 12.36 -9.71
N LEU A 17 -3.50 11.95 -8.98
CA LEU A 17 -2.40 12.83 -8.57
C LEU A 17 -1.72 13.50 -9.78
N ARG A 18 -1.36 12.71 -10.80
CA ARG A 18 -0.75 13.23 -12.03
C ARG A 18 -1.63 14.28 -12.72
N ARG A 19 -2.95 14.04 -12.77
CA ARG A 19 -3.91 15.01 -13.33
C ARG A 19 -3.98 16.29 -12.49
N LEU A 20 -3.96 16.18 -11.17
CA LEU A 20 -3.96 17.36 -10.28
C LEU A 20 -2.68 18.18 -10.42
N VAL A 21 -1.52 17.54 -10.56
CA VAL A 21 -0.25 18.23 -10.83
C VAL A 21 -0.30 18.97 -12.17
N ALA A 22 -0.81 18.33 -13.22
CA ALA A 22 -0.99 19.00 -14.51
C ALA A 22 -1.97 20.20 -14.41
N ARG A 23 -3.05 20.05 -13.65
CA ARG A 23 -4.03 21.13 -13.40
C ARG A 23 -3.42 22.26 -12.58
N ALA A 24 -2.57 21.95 -11.59
CA ALA A 24 -1.89 22.96 -10.79
C ALA A 24 -1.04 23.91 -11.64
N ALA A 25 -0.42 23.39 -12.71
CA ALA A 25 0.38 24.18 -13.64
C ALA A 25 -0.43 25.19 -14.46
N THR A 26 -1.75 25.04 -14.55
CA THR A 26 -2.62 25.91 -15.35
C THR A 26 -3.48 26.86 -14.52
N VAL A 27 -3.53 26.70 -13.20
CA VAL A 27 -4.31 27.58 -12.31
C VAL A 27 -3.61 28.93 -12.18
N GLY A 28 -4.32 30.00 -12.53
CA GLY A 28 -3.84 31.37 -12.35
C GLY A 28 -3.79 31.79 -10.88
N SER A 29 -2.77 32.56 -10.50
CA SER A 29 -2.53 33.01 -9.11
C SER A 29 -3.64 33.90 -8.53
N GLY A 30 -4.52 34.45 -9.38
CA GLY A 30 -5.64 35.29 -8.96
C GLY A 30 -6.89 34.53 -8.51
N ASP A 31 -7.01 33.23 -8.81
CA ASP A 31 -8.21 32.46 -8.44
C ASP A 31 -7.99 31.67 -7.14
N ARG A 32 -8.16 32.38 -6.02
CA ARG A 32 -8.05 31.81 -4.67
C ARG A 32 -8.97 30.61 -4.44
N LYS A 33 -10.17 30.59 -5.03
CA LYS A 33 -11.11 29.48 -4.86
C LYS A 33 -10.61 28.22 -5.55
N GLN A 34 -10.06 28.35 -6.76
CA GLN A 34 -9.46 27.22 -7.47
C GLN A 34 -8.22 26.69 -6.75
N LEU A 35 -7.38 27.55 -6.18
CA LEU A 35 -6.20 27.14 -5.41
C LEU A 35 -6.58 26.36 -4.14
N LEU A 36 -7.61 26.80 -3.41
CA LEU A 36 -8.11 26.08 -2.24
C LEU A 36 -8.68 24.71 -2.62
N ALA A 37 -9.53 24.67 -3.65
CA ALA A 37 -10.09 23.40 -4.12
C ALA A 37 -9.00 22.42 -4.59
N LEU A 38 -7.94 22.94 -5.22
CA LEU A 38 -6.80 22.14 -5.64
C LEU A 38 -6.02 21.56 -4.45
N LEU A 39 -5.80 22.36 -3.39
CA LEU A 39 -5.18 21.88 -2.15
C LEU A 39 -6.00 20.77 -1.50
N ASP A 40 -7.32 20.94 -1.40
CA ASP A 40 -8.22 19.93 -0.84
C ASP A 40 -8.18 18.62 -1.65
N ASP A 41 -8.20 18.74 -2.99
CA ASP A 41 -8.07 17.59 -3.90
C ASP A 41 -6.73 16.85 -3.70
N PHE A 42 -5.62 17.58 -3.53
CA PHE A 42 -4.31 17.00 -3.25
C PHE A 42 -4.28 16.29 -1.89
N GLU A 43 -4.82 16.91 -0.85
CA GLU A 43 -4.88 16.30 0.49
C GLU A 43 -5.70 15.01 0.47
N MET A 44 -6.82 14.99 -0.24
CA MET A 44 -7.66 13.81 -0.36
C MET A 44 -6.90 12.65 -1.01
N VAL A 45 -6.20 12.92 -2.13
CA VAL A 45 -5.40 11.90 -2.82
C VAL A 45 -4.24 11.42 -1.95
N ARG A 46 -3.56 12.33 -1.23
CA ARG A 46 -2.49 11.98 -0.29
C ARG A 46 -2.99 11.04 0.81
N ARG A 47 -4.12 11.35 1.45
CA ARG A 47 -4.71 10.50 2.50
C ARG A 47 -5.11 9.13 1.95
N GLY A 48 -5.64 9.08 0.72
CA GLY A 48 -5.93 7.82 0.04
C GLY A 48 -4.67 6.97 -0.15
N LEU A 49 -3.59 7.55 -0.70
CA LEU A 49 -2.33 6.83 -0.92
C LEU A 49 -1.72 6.31 0.38
N LEU A 50 -1.76 7.09 1.47
CA LEU A 50 -1.26 6.63 2.76
C LEU A 50 -2.04 5.43 3.32
N ARG A 51 -3.35 5.37 3.08
CA ARG A 51 -4.18 4.22 3.49
C ARG A 51 -3.81 2.98 2.70
N GLU A 52 -3.67 3.09 1.38
CA GLU A 52 -3.23 1.98 0.53
C GLU A 52 -1.84 1.47 0.95
N CYS A 53 -0.89 2.37 1.24
CA CYS A 53 0.42 1.99 1.75
C CYS A 53 0.33 1.20 3.08
N ALA A 54 -0.51 1.68 4.01
CA ALA A 54 -0.71 1.00 5.29
C ALA A 54 -1.37 -0.39 5.12
N GLU A 55 -2.29 -0.54 4.17
CA GLU A 55 -2.91 -1.82 3.84
C GLU A 55 -1.88 -2.81 3.28
N ILE A 56 -1.07 -2.38 2.30
CA ILE A 56 0.00 -3.19 1.72
C ILE A 56 0.99 -3.62 2.81
N GLU A 57 1.40 -2.70 3.70
CA GLU A 57 2.29 -3.02 4.82
C GLU A 57 1.67 -4.07 5.75
N GLY A 58 0.37 -3.96 6.04
CA GLY A 58 -0.37 -4.96 6.82
C GLY A 58 -0.36 -6.34 6.16
N GLN A 59 -0.61 -6.40 4.85
CA GLN A 59 -0.57 -7.64 4.07
C GLN A 59 0.84 -8.25 4.06
N MET A 60 1.88 -7.44 3.90
CA MET A 60 3.29 -7.90 3.96
C MET A 60 3.66 -8.47 5.33
N LYS A 61 3.23 -7.82 6.42
CA LYS A 61 3.43 -8.31 7.78
C LYS A 61 2.74 -9.65 8.00
N GLN A 62 1.50 -9.80 7.53
CA GLN A 62 0.75 -11.05 7.61
C GLN A 62 1.43 -12.18 6.82
N ALA A 63 1.90 -11.91 5.60
CA ALA A 63 2.62 -12.87 4.77
C ALA A 63 3.94 -13.31 5.43
N THR A 64 4.66 -12.37 6.04
CA THR A 64 5.89 -12.65 6.80
C THR A 64 5.63 -13.53 8.01
N ALA A 65 4.59 -13.22 8.79
CA ALA A 65 4.19 -14.03 9.94
C ALA A 65 3.84 -15.46 9.53
N ARG A 66 3.09 -15.62 8.43
CA ARG A 66 2.73 -16.94 7.88
C ARG A 66 3.96 -17.73 7.44
N THR A 67 4.88 -17.09 6.73
CA THR A 67 6.12 -17.73 6.25
C THR A 67 7.01 -18.15 7.42
N THR A 68 7.11 -17.31 8.45
CA THR A 68 7.84 -17.62 9.69
C THR A 68 7.26 -18.85 10.39
N ALA A 69 5.92 -18.91 10.52
CA ALA A 69 5.24 -20.04 11.14
C ALA A 69 5.46 -21.35 10.36
N ILE A 70 5.38 -21.31 9.03
CA ILE A 70 5.68 -22.47 8.18
C ILE A 70 7.13 -22.92 8.37
N GLY A 71 8.09 -21.99 8.37
CA GLY A 71 9.50 -22.31 8.60
C GLY A 71 9.76 -22.90 9.98
N ALA A 72 9.11 -22.38 11.03
CA ALA A 72 9.20 -22.93 12.38
C ALA A 72 8.64 -24.36 12.46
N TYR A 73 7.48 -24.60 11.85
CA TYR A 73 6.88 -25.92 11.76
C TYR A 73 7.80 -26.91 11.03
N LEU A 74 8.33 -26.53 9.86
CA LEU A 74 9.26 -27.37 9.10
C LEU A 74 10.50 -27.73 9.93
N ARG A 75 11.14 -26.76 10.58
CA ARG A 75 12.29 -27.02 11.47
C ARG A 75 11.94 -27.97 12.61
N SER A 76 10.81 -27.78 13.28
CA SER A 76 10.36 -28.66 14.37
C SER A 76 10.08 -30.09 13.88
N SER A 77 9.49 -30.25 12.68
CA SER A 77 9.22 -31.55 12.08
C SER A 77 10.49 -32.28 11.63
N GLN A 78 11.55 -31.55 11.25
CA GLN A 78 12.85 -32.12 10.90
C GLN A 78 13.67 -32.48 12.15
N ALA A 79 13.61 -31.68 13.21
CA ALA A 79 14.28 -31.98 14.48
C ALA A 79 13.77 -33.30 15.11
N GLY A 80 12.49 -33.63 14.93
CA GLY A 80 11.92 -34.92 15.34
C GLY A 80 12.37 -36.14 14.51
N ARG A 81 12.91 -35.94 13.31
CA ARG A 81 13.44 -37.02 12.43
C ARG A 81 14.93 -37.30 12.65
N GLY A 82 15.62 -36.48 13.44
CA GLY A 82 17.08 -36.48 13.59
C GLY A 82 17.64 -37.17 14.84
N LYS A 83 16.86 -38.00 15.57
CA LYS A 83 17.42 -38.86 16.62
C LYS A 83 17.80 -40.21 15.99
N PRO A 84 19.07 -40.44 15.60
CA PRO A 84 19.51 -41.81 15.34
C PRO A 84 19.43 -42.56 16.68
N HIS A 85 18.61 -43.62 16.69
CA HIS A 85 18.61 -44.61 17.77
C HIS A 85 19.61 -45.69 17.36
N ASN A 86 20.89 -45.45 17.63
CA ASN A 86 21.92 -46.47 17.86
C ASN A 86 23.25 -45.78 18.23
#